data_AF-K0S0Y9-F1
#
_entry.id   AF-K0S0Y9-F1
#
_cell.length_a   1.000
_cell.length_b   1.000
_cell.length_c   1.000
_cell.angle_alpha   90.00
_cell.angle_beta   90.00
_cell.angle_gamma   90.00
#
_symmetry.space_group_name_H-M   'P 1'
#
loop_
_entity.id
_entity.type
_entity.pdbx_description
1 polymer ?
#
loop_
_entity_poly.entity_id
_entity_poly.type
_entity_poly.pdbx_seq_one_letter_code
_entity_poly.pdbx_strand_id
1 'polypeptide(L)'
;MSDLSTDDGGGGEHDSIGPMIPELIFYRQNNKDGFRPSIESNKRVYRYSEATLARWVNDVNKNHRIPGHYSEDQLALLKAADFPFLESHLESWEKGFQNLCMFKKEHGHVNPKKRDPVNGRWVGAQRQNYRLKQEGKHTPLTDERISKLVAIGFEWSVKKSPREAWRGNYERLLEYRASEGHANVPRTYKADRALANWVKNQRSAKKKSALTEEQVRLLNEVDFTWTF
;
A
#
# COMPACT_ATOMS: atom_id res chain seq x y z
N MET A 1 18.07 66.73 -22.36
CA MET A 1 17.07 66.94 -21.28
C MET A 1 15.88 66.06 -21.67
N SER A 2 15.95 64.77 -21.32
CA SER A 2 15.50 64.17 -20.03
C SER A 2 14.04 63.72 -20.20
N ASP A 3 13.62 62.50 -19.90
CA ASP A 3 14.29 61.36 -19.27
C ASP A 3 13.53 60.08 -19.62
N LEU A 4 14.26 58.97 -19.64
CA LEU A 4 13.69 57.62 -19.48
C LEU A 4 13.12 57.53 -18.06
N SER A 5 11.90 57.01 -17.90
CA SER A 5 11.47 56.50 -16.60
C SER A 5 10.82 55.13 -16.75
N THR A 6 11.57 54.16 -16.26
CA THR A 6 11.21 52.77 -15.97
C THR A 6 10.89 52.71 -14.48
N ASP A 7 9.80 52.04 -14.11
CA ASP A 7 9.59 51.37 -12.80
C ASP A 7 8.31 50.51 -12.99
N ASP A 8 8.31 49.17 -13.05
CA ASP A 8 8.85 48.13 -12.16
C ASP A 8 8.33 48.27 -10.71
N GLY A 9 7.85 47.26 -9.99
CA GLY A 9 7.67 45.86 -10.29
C GLY A 9 6.56 45.28 -9.41
N GLY A 10 5.76 44.38 -9.98
CA GLY A 10 4.84 43.53 -9.24
C GLY A 10 5.60 42.37 -8.59
N GLY A 11 6.28 42.64 -7.46
CA GLY A 11 6.96 41.63 -6.65
C GLY A 11 5.99 40.90 -5.73
N GLY A 12 5.44 39.76 -6.17
CA GLY A 12 4.63 38.88 -5.33
C GLY A 12 5.47 38.02 -4.39
N GLU A 13 5.25 38.19 -3.08
CA GLU A 13 5.32 37.18 -1.99
C GLU A 13 6.28 35.96 -2.11
N HIS A 14 7.54 36.16 -2.54
CA HIS A 14 8.55 35.09 -2.58
C HIS A 14 9.45 35.00 -1.32
N ASP A 15 9.24 35.86 -0.30
CA ASP A 15 10.25 36.17 0.72
C ASP A 15 10.13 35.51 2.10
N SER A 16 9.12 34.68 2.38
CA SER A 16 8.85 34.25 3.77
C SER A 16 9.53 32.92 4.19
N ILE A 17 10.85 32.78 4.01
CA ILE A 17 11.64 31.71 4.68
C ILE A 17 12.40 32.28 5.87
N GLY A 18 13.17 33.34 5.67
CA GLY A 18 14.08 33.91 6.67
C GLY A 18 13.44 34.19 8.03
N PRO A 19 12.26 34.84 8.09
CA PRO A 19 11.62 35.19 9.36
C PRO A 19 11.19 33.97 10.22
N MET A 20 10.96 32.81 9.60
CA MET A 20 10.40 31.63 10.28
C MET A 20 11.48 30.64 10.76
N ILE A 21 12.73 30.76 10.27
CA ILE A 21 13.85 29.90 10.69
C ILE A 21 14.11 29.98 12.21
N PRO A 22 14.20 31.18 12.84
CA PRO A 22 14.43 31.27 14.29
C PRO A 22 13.29 30.67 15.11
N GLU A 23 12.05 30.82 14.65
CA GLU A 23 10.88 30.22 15.32
C GLU A 23 10.93 28.70 15.29
N LEU A 24 11.34 28.09 14.17
CA LEU A 24 11.53 26.65 14.05
C LEU A 24 12.60 26.13 15.02
N ILE A 25 13.76 26.79 15.07
CA ILE A 25 14.88 26.39 15.94
C ILE A 25 14.46 26.47 17.41
N PHE A 26 13.85 27.59 17.82
CA PHE A 26 13.34 27.78 19.18
C PHE A 26 12.31 26.70 19.55
N TYR A 27 11.36 26.42 18.65
CA TYR A 27 10.35 25.40 18.89
C TYR A 27 10.99 24.02 19.15
N ARG A 28 11.99 23.62 18.36
CA ARG A 28 12.64 22.30 18.48
C ARG A 28 13.46 22.14 19.75
N GLN A 29 14.14 23.20 20.18
CA GLN A 29 14.89 23.20 21.45
C GLN A 29 13.97 22.97 22.66
N ASN A 30 12.71 23.42 22.55
CA ASN A 30 11.74 23.37 23.65
C ASN A 30 10.75 22.20 23.55
N ASN A 31 10.63 21.56 22.39
CA ASN A 31 9.67 20.48 22.12
C ASN A 31 10.39 19.31 21.42
N LYS A 32 10.78 18.29 22.18
CA LYS A 32 11.50 17.10 21.66
C LYS A 32 10.78 16.47 20.46
N ASP A 33 11.43 16.44 19.30
CA ASP A 33 11.18 15.67 18.05
C ASP A 33 9.73 15.41 17.60
N GLY A 34 8.80 16.28 17.99
CA GLY A 34 7.37 16.08 17.82
C GLY A 34 6.76 16.80 16.62
N PHE A 35 7.50 17.04 15.52
CA PHE A 35 7.04 17.88 14.40
C PHE A 35 5.80 17.34 13.64
N ARG A 36 5.18 16.24 14.08
CA ARG A 36 4.01 15.69 13.40
C ARG A 36 2.84 15.45 14.35
N PRO A 37 1.62 15.95 14.03
CA PRO A 37 0.40 15.32 14.50
C PRO A 37 0.43 13.86 14.03
N SER A 38 0.43 12.92 14.98
CA SER A 38 0.38 11.50 14.67
C SER A 38 -0.78 11.19 13.71
N ILE A 39 -0.50 10.41 12.66
CA ILE A 39 -1.49 9.90 11.70
C ILE A 39 -2.60 9.09 12.43
N GLU A 40 -2.34 8.63 13.66
CA GLU A 40 -3.27 7.81 14.44
C GLU A 40 -4.00 8.56 15.55
N SER A 41 -3.51 9.71 16.03
CA SER A 41 -4.09 10.34 17.23
C SER A 41 -4.97 11.57 16.97
N ASN A 42 -4.89 12.19 15.79
CA ASN A 42 -5.70 13.37 15.42
C ASN A 42 -5.78 14.47 16.52
N LYS A 43 -4.75 14.61 17.37
CA LYS A 43 -4.71 15.67 18.38
C LYS A 43 -3.91 16.86 17.85
N ARG A 44 -4.62 17.94 17.52
CA ARG A 44 -4.07 19.28 17.32
C ARG A 44 -3.91 19.96 18.68
N VAL A 45 -2.78 20.62 18.90
CA VAL A 45 -2.60 21.59 20.00
C VAL A 45 -2.46 22.97 19.37
N TYR A 46 -3.13 23.97 19.94
CA TYR A 46 -3.24 25.33 19.39
C TYR A 46 -2.60 26.36 20.35
N ARG A 47 -1.53 27.02 19.88
CA ARG A 47 -1.25 28.44 20.13
C ARG A 47 -1.03 29.16 18.79
N TYR A 48 -1.26 30.48 18.77
CA TYR A 48 -1.24 31.29 17.54
C TYR A 48 0.09 31.23 16.78
N SER A 49 1.23 31.18 17.48
CA SER A 49 2.58 31.01 16.90
C SER A 49 2.80 29.61 16.30
N GLU A 50 2.31 28.56 16.97
CA GLU A 50 2.45 27.17 16.51
C GLU A 50 1.60 26.90 15.25
N ALA A 51 0.43 27.52 15.13
CA ALA A 51 -0.41 27.41 13.95
C ALA A 51 0.22 28.07 12.72
N THR A 52 0.98 29.16 12.92
CA THR A 52 1.72 29.85 11.86
C THR A 52 2.96 29.07 11.46
N LEU A 53 3.75 28.57 12.41
CA LEU A 53 4.88 27.68 12.13
C LEU A 53 4.43 26.39 11.41
N ALA A 54 3.32 25.78 11.83
CA ALA A 54 2.78 24.59 11.18
C ALA A 54 2.28 24.86 9.74
N ARG A 55 1.64 26.01 9.49
CA ARG A 55 1.25 26.43 8.13
C ARG A 55 2.49 26.63 7.27
N TRP A 56 3.47 27.39 7.77
CA TRP A 56 4.72 27.63 7.08
C TRP A 56 5.47 26.33 6.76
N VAL A 57 5.60 25.38 7.69
CA VAL A 57 6.25 24.10 7.37
C VAL A 57 5.48 23.30 6.31
N ASN A 58 4.14 23.35 6.31
CA ASN A 58 3.36 22.72 5.25
C ASN A 58 3.56 23.42 3.90
N ASP A 59 3.62 24.75 3.88
CA ASP A 59 3.83 25.54 2.67
C ASP A 59 5.23 25.31 2.10
N VAL A 60 6.25 25.31 2.94
CA VAL A 60 7.62 24.96 2.54
C VAL A 60 7.69 23.54 1.98
N ASN A 61 7.04 22.57 2.61
CA ASN A 61 6.99 21.19 2.10
C ASN A 61 6.17 21.01 0.82
N LYS A 62 5.15 21.84 0.60
CA LYS A 62 4.35 21.86 -0.62
C LYS A 62 5.16 22.44 -1.76
N ASN A 63 5.82 23.56 -1.52
CA ASN A 63 6.51 24.36 -2.51
C ASN A 63 7.90 23.82 -2.86
N HIS A 64 8.59 23.15 -1.92
CA HIS A 64 9.86 22.45 -2.16
C HIS A 64 9.74 21.36 -3.25
N ARG A 65 8.52 20.89 -3.52
CA ARG A 65 8.26 19.90 -4.58
C ARG A 65 8.29 20.51 -5.99
N ILE A 66 8.26 21.83 -6.10
CA ILE A 66 8.29 22.55 -7.37
C ILE A 66 9.77 22.84 -7.69
N PRO A 67 10.32 22.28 -8.78
CA PRO A 67 11.72 22.51 -9.14
C PRO A 67 12.01 24.01 -9.30
N GLY A 68 13.10 24.47 -8.68
CA GLY A 68 13.53 25.87 -8.76
C GLY A 68 12.69 26.88 -7.96
N HIS A 69 11.72 26.42 -7.15
CA HIS A 69 10.90 27.33 -6.35
C HIS A 69 11.67 27.98 -5.18
N TYR A 70 12.67 27.30 -4.64
CA TYR A 70 13.58 27.84 -3.62
C TYR A 70 14.99 27.97 -4.18
N SER A 71 15.66 29.08 -3.87
CA SER A 71 17.07 29.31 -4.22
C SER A 71 18.00 28.39 -3.42
N GLU A 72 19.24 28.23 -3.89
CA GLU A 72 20.26 27.43 -3.18
C GLU A 72 20.49 27.94 -1.76
N ASP A 73 20.50 29.26 -1.56
CA ASP A 73 20.65 29.90 -0.24
C ASP A 73 19.46 29.60 0.67
N GLN A 74 18.23 29.63 0.15
CA GLN A 74 17.03 29.29 0.91
C GLN A 74 17.04 27.81 1.34
N LEU A 75 17.47 26.90 0.46
CA LEU A 75 17.63 25.48 0.78
C LEU A 75 18.74 25.24 1.81
N ALA A 76 19.85 25.99 1.72
CA ALA A 76 20.93 25.94 2.68
C ALA A 76 20.48 26.39 4.08
N LEU A 77 19.66 27.45 4.18
CA LEU A 77 19.07 27.91 5.44
C LEU A 77 18.14 26.86 6.06
N LEU A 78 17.25 26.27 5.27
CA LEU A 78 16.36 25.20 5.73
C LEU A 78 17.16 24.00 6.22
N LYS A 79 18.21 23.60 5.49
CA LYS A 79 19.09 22.49 5.87
C LYS A 79 19.87 22.79 7.16
N ALA A 80 20.39 24.01 7.32
CA ALA A 80 21.11 24.43 8.53
C ALA A 80 20.19 24.44 9.76
N ALA A 81 18.90 24.72 9.58
CA ALA A 81 17.88 24.66 10.62
C ALA A 81 17.33 23.24 10.88
N ASP A 82 17.92 22.21 10.24
CA ASP A 82 17.45 20.83 10.25
C ASP A 82 15.97 20.72 9.85
N PHE A 83 15.53 21.50 8.86
CA PHE A 83 14.11 21.59 8.52
C PHE A 83 13.49 20.22 8.19
N PRO A 84 12.30 19.89 8.74
CA PRO A 84 11.66 18.59 8.57
C PRO A 84 11.00 18.48 7.18
N PHE A 85 11.81 18.23 6.15
CA PHE A 85 11.30 17.93 4.82
C PHE A 85 10.44 16.65 4.86
N LEU A 86 9.18 16.79 4.46
CA LEU A 86 8.26 15.70 4.24
C LEU A 86 8.67 15.02 2.93
N GLU A 87 9.10 13.76 3.02
CA GLU A 87 9.32 12.90 1.85
C GLU A 87 8.12 13.07 0.89
N SER A 88 8.42 13.34 -0.38
CA SER A 88 7.38 13.44 -1.39
C SER A 88 6.64 12.10 -1.52
N HIS A 89 5.40 12.12 -2.00
CA HIS A 89 4.68 10.87 -2.26
C HIS A 89 5.42 10.00 -3.31
N LEU A 90 6.29 10.59 -4.14
CA LEU A 90 7.17 9.86 -5.05
C LEU A 90 8.26 9.11 -4.28
N GLU A 91 9.01 9.80 -3.41
CA GLU A 91 10.07 9.23 -2.57
C GLU A 91 9.53 8.16 -1.63
N SER A 92 8.37 8.40 -1.03
CA SER A 92 7.71 7.44 -0.14
C SER A 92 7.26 6.15 -0.87
N TRP A 93 6.83 6.27 -2.13
CA TRP A 93 6.46 5.09 -2.92
C TRP A 93 7.70 4.31 -3.36
N GLU A 94 8.74 5.00 -3.85
CA GLU A 94 9.98 4.36 -4.29
C GLU A 94 10.69 3.65 -3.14
N LYS A 95 10.71 4.25 -1.94
CA LYS A 95 11.21 3.61 -0.71
C LYS A 95 10.44 2.32 -0.38
N GLY A 96 9.12 2.35 -0.48
CA GLY A 96 8.29 1.16 -0.28
C GLY A 96 8.53 0.07 -1.32
N PHE A 97 8.75 0.47 -2.58
CA PHE A 97 9.12 -0.45 -3.66
C PHE A 97 10.49 -1.10 -3.40
N GLN A 98 11.50 -0.31 -3.01
CA GLN A 98 12.83 -0.82 -2.65
C GLN A 98 12.79 -1.80 -1.47
N ASN A 99 12.02 -1.48 -0.43
CA ASN A 99 11.81 -2.39 0.71
C ASN A 99 11.22 -3.73 0.26
N LEU A 100 10.26 -3.71 -0.67
CA LEU A 100 9.67 -4.93 -1.22
C LEU A 100 10.65 -5.72 -2.10
N CYS A 101 11.53 -5.04 -2.85
CA CYS A 101 12.62 -5.68 -3.58
C CYS A 101 13.58 -6.40 -2.63
N MET A 102 13.94 -5.78 -1.49
CA MET A 102 14.77 -6.41 -0.46
C MET A 102 14.06 -7.61 0.15
N PHE A 103 12.78 -7.46 0.50
CA PHE A 103 11.96 -8.57 1.00
C PHE A 103 11.92 -9.76 0.03
N LYS A 104 11.82 -9.51 -1.29
CA LYS A 104 11.89 -10.57 -2.31
C LYS A 104 13.24 -11.29 -2.28
N LYS A 105 14.35 -10.55 -2.15
CA LYS A 105 15.69 -11.15 -2.08
C LYS A 105 15.84 -12.07 -0.87
N GLU A 106 15.25 -11.68 0.27
CA GLU A 106 15.33 -12.44 1.53
C GLU A 106 14.39 -13.65 1.57
N HIS A 107 13.18 -13.53 1.00
CA HIS A 107 12.12 -14.53 1.15
C HIS A 107 11.75 -15.28 -0.14
N GLY A 108 12.31 -14.89 -1.29
CA GLY A 108 12.00 -15.45 -2.60
C GLY A 108 10.64 -15.04 -3.19
N HIS A 109 9.85 -14.24 -2.48
CA HIS A 109 8.50 -13.83 -2.91
C HIS A 109 8.16 -12.40 -2.47
N VAL A 110 7.14 -11.79 -3.07
CA VAL A 110 6.68 -10.41 -2.80
C VAL A 110 5.35 -10.35 -2.03
N ASN A 111 5.04 -11.40 -1.28
CA ASN A 111 3.80 -11.58 -0.53
C ASN A 111 4.02 -11.50 1.00
N PRO A 112 4.38 -10.33 1.57
CA PRO A 112 4.53 -10.17 3.00
C PRO A 112 3.19 -10.38 3.72
N LYS A 113 3.24 -10.87 4.97
CA LYS A 113 2.06 -11.00 5.82
C LYS A 113 1.46 -9.61 6.10
N LYS A 114 0.14 -9.53 6.31
CA LYS A 114 -0.53 -8.25 6.64
C LYS A 114 0.07 -7.54 7.88
N ARG A 115 0.58 -8.32 8.85
CA ARG A 115 1.20 -7.83 10.08
C ARG A 115 2.71 -7.56 9.95
N ASP A 116 3.28 -7.70 8.75
CA ASP A 116 4.67 -7.34 8.49
C ASP A 116 4.85 -5.82 8.74
N PRO A 117 5.81 -5.41 9.61
CA PRO A 117 5.91 -4.04 10.08
C PRO A 117 6.39 -3.06 9.00
N VAL A 118 7.09 -3.54 7.97
CA VAL A 118 7.69 -2.69 6.93
C VAL A 118 6.82 -2.71 5.66
N ASN A 119 6.50 -3.90 5.15
CA ASN A 119 5.90 -4.10 3.83
C ASN A 119 4.39 -4.35 3.88
N GLY A 120 3.85 -4.86 5.00
CA GLY A 120 2.47 -5.35 5.09
C GLY A 120 1.41 -4.28 4.78
N ARG A 121 1.55 -3.10 5.40
CA ARG A 121 0.65 -1.95 5.16
C ARG A 121 0.81 -1.39 3.75
N TRP A 122 2.05 -1.25 3.27
CA TRP A 122 2.35 -0.67 1.97
C TRP A 122 1.80 -1.53 0.81
N VAL A 123 2.06 -2.84 0.85
CA VAL A 123 1.52 -3.82 -0.12
C VAL A 123 -0.01 -3.82 -0.11
N GLY A 124 -0.62 -3.76 1.09
CA GLY A 124 -2.07 -3.64 1.23
C GLY A 124 -2.64 -2.41 0.52
N ALA A 125 -1.98 -1.26 0.67
CA ALA A 125 -2.37 -0.02 0.00
C ALA A 125 -2.25 -0.12 -1.53
N GLN A 126 -1.18 -0.76 -2.06
CA GLN A 126 -1.04 -0.96 -3.52
C GLN A 126 -2.22 -1.77 -4.08
N ARG A 127 -2.57 -2.88 -3.43
CA ARG A 127 -3.70 -3.74 -3.86
C ARG A 127 -5.04 -3.01 -3.82
N GLN A 128 -5.26 -2.20 -2.78
CA GLN A 128 -6.47 -1.37 -2.68
C GLN A 128 -6.55 -0.34 -3.81
N ASN A 129 -5.46 0.41 -4.04
CA ASN A 129 -5.41 1.41 -5.12
C ASN A 129 -5.60 0.77 -6.49
N TYR A 130 -5.02 -0.42 -6.73
CA TYR A 130 -5.23 -1.14 -7.98
C TYR A 130 -6.70 -1.52 -8.18
N ARG A 131 -7.37 -2.03 -7.15
CA ARG A 131 -8.81 -2.31 -7.22
C ARG A 131 -9.63 -1.06 -7.52
N LEU A 132 -9.38 0.04 -6.82
CA LEU A 132 -10.09 1.29 -7.05
C LEU A 132 -9.86 1.82 -8.48
N LYS A 133 -8.65 1.67 -9.02
CA LYS A 133 -8.32 2.01 -10.40
C LYS A 133 -9.09 1.15 -11.42
N GLN A 134 -9.23 -0.15 -11.16
CA GLN A 134 -10.07 -1.04 -11.98
C GLN A 134 -11.57 -0.67 -11.94
N GLU A 135 -12.02 -0.07 -10.84
CA GLU A 135 -13.37 0.49 -10.70
C GLU A 135 -13.51 1.90 -11.33
N GLY A 136 -12.48 2.40 -12.04
CA GLY A 136 -12.49 3.72 -12.69
C GLY A 136 -12.27 4.90 -11.74
N LYS A 137 -11.91 4.65 -10.48
CA LYS A 137 -11.69 5.72 -9.49
C LYS A 137 -10.28 6.29 -9.59
N HIS A 138 -10.14 7.57 -9.27
CA HIS A 138 -8.83 8.24 -9.20
C HIS A 138 -8.00 7.69 -8.05
N THR A 139 -6.73 7.34 -8.31
CA THR A 139 -5.79 6.82 -7.32
C THR A 139 -4.36 7.31 -7.61
N PRO A 140 -3.45 7.31 -6.62
CA PRO A 140 -2.05 7.66 -6.85
C PRO A 140 -1.26 6.55 -7.57
N LEU A 141 -1.90 5.45 -7.99
CA LEU A 141 -1.23 4.32 -8.63
C LEU A 141 -1.15 4.54 -10.16
N THR A 142 0.01 4.99 -10.61
CA THR A 142 0.31 5.21 -12.04
C THR A 142 0.59 3.89 -12.76
N ASP A 143 0.54 3.89 -14.10
CA ASP A 143 0.85 2.70 -14.91
C ASP A 143 2.33 2.31 -14.83
N GLU A 144 3.21 3.28 -14.63
CA GLU A 144 4.63 3.05 -14.34
C GLU A 144 4.81 2.26 -13.04
N ARG A 145 4.11 2.66 -11.97
CA ARG A 145 4.13 1.97 -10.67
C ARG A 145 3.59 0.55 -10.77
N ILE A 146 2.55 0.35 -11.58
CA ILE A 146 2.01 -0.98 -11.88
C ILE A 146 3.06 -1.83 -12.58
N SER A 147 3.70 -1.28 -13.61
CA SER A 147 4.73 -1.97 -14.39
C SER A 147 5.93 -2.38 -13.53
N LYS A 148 6.41 -1.49 -12.65
CA LYS A 148 7.48 -1.81 -11.67
C LYS A 148 7.10 -2.98 -10.75
N LEU A 149 5.87 -3.00 -10.25
CA LEU A 149 5.37 -4.08 -9.38
C LEU A 149 5.24 -5.39 -10.14
N VAL A 150 4.70 -5.37 -11.36
CA VAL A 150 4.59 -6.55 -12.23
C VAL A 150 5.98 -7.14 -12.54
N ALA A 151 6.98 -6.29 -12.81
CA ALA A 151 8.35 -6.73 -13.10
C ALA A 151 9.00 -7.52 -11.95
N ILE A 152 8.62 -7.27 -10.71
CA ILE A 152 9.11 -8.04 -9.55
C ILE A 152 8.23 -9.25 -9.20
N GLY A 153 7.20 -9.54 -10.00
CA GLY A 153 6.27 -10.66 -9.79
C GLY A 153 5.17 -10.36 -8.76
N PHE A 154 4.77 -9.10 -8.60
CA PHE A 154 3.76 -8.71 -7.64
C PHE A 154 2.35 -9.17 -8.04
N GLU A 155 1.75 -9.97 -7.17
CA GLU A 155 0.37 -10.41 -7.32
C GLU A 155 -0.61 -9.39 -6.69
N TRP A 156 -1.45 -8.80 -7.55
CA TRP A 156 -2.50 -7.87 -7.14
C TRP A 156 -3.62 -8.53 -6.34
N SER A 157 -3.84 -9.83 -6.53
CA SER A 157 -4.77 -10.63 -5.74
C SER A 157 -4.09 -11.88 -5.21
N VAL A 158 -3.87 -11.94 -3.89
CA VAL A 158 -3.38 -13.17 -3.20
C VAL A 158 -4.52 -14.10 -2.80
N LYS A 159 -5.76 -13.60 -2.85
CA LYS A 159 -6.93 -14.44 -2.63
C LYS A 159 -7.29 -15.04 -3.97
N LYS A 160 -7.11 -16.35 -4.10
CA LYS A 160 -7.76 -17.12 -5.16
C LYS A 160 -9.25 -16.77 -5.15
N SER A 161 -9.80 -16.46 -6.32
CA SER A 161 -11.25 -16.35 -6.48
C SER A 161 -11.91 -17.63 -5.97
N PRO A 162 -13.20 -17.60 -5.56
CA PRO A 162 -13.91 -18.81 -5.16
C PRO A 162 -13.80 -19.93 -6.20
N ARG A 163 -13.77 -19.58 -7.49
CA ARG A 163 -13.59 -20.50 -8.62
C ARG A 163 -12.20 -21.16 -8.62
N GLU A 164 -11.13 -20.38 -8.47
CA GLU A 164 -9.75 -20.90 -8.44
C GLU A 164 -9.47 -21.70 -7.18
N ALA A 165 -10.00 -21.26 -6.03
CA ALA A 165 -9.88 -21.98 -4.77
C ALA A 165 -10.60 -23.34 -4.84
N TRP A 166 -11.78 -23.37 -5.46
CA TRP A 166 -12.51 -24.62 -5.68
C TRP A 166 -11.74 -25.55 -6.63
N ARG A 167 -11.26 -25.03 -7.77
CA ARG A 167 -10.50 -25.80 -8.77
C ARG A 167 -9.22 -26.41 -8.18
N GLY A 168 -8.45 -25.63 -7.41
CA GLY A 168 -7.22 -26.14 -6.79
C GLY A 168 -7.47 -27.23 -5.73
N ASN A 169 -8.64 -27.25 -5.07
CA ASN A 169 -8.99 -28.37 -4.20
C ASN A 169 -9.51 -29.58 -4.99
N TYR A 170 -10.19 -29.34 -6.12
CA TYR A 170 -10.61 -30.41 -7.02
C TYR A 170 -9.40 -31.13 -7.64
N GLU A 171 -8.35 -30.40 -8.02
CA GLU A 171 -7.08 -30.99 -8.48
C GLU A 171 -6.45 -31.89 -7.40
N ARG A 172 -6.41 -31.43 -6.13
CA ARG A 172 -5.95 -32.26 -5.00
C ARG A 172 -6.82 -33.50 -4.77
N LEU A 173 -8.13 -33.42 -5.05
CA LEU A 173 -9.01 -34.58 -4.99
C LEU A 173 -8.68 -35.58 -6.10
N LEU A 174 -8.32 -35.12 -7.30
CA LEU A 174 -7.86 -35.99 -8.39
C LEU A 174 -6.56 -36.69 -8.03
N GLU A 175 -5.61 -35.98 -7.43
CA GLU A 175 -4.35 -36.57 -6.93
C GLU A 175 -4.64 -37.65 -5.87
N TYR A 176 -5.53 -37.37 -4.92
CA TYR A 176 -5.96 -38.35 -3.91
C TYR A 176 -6.62 -39.58 -4.56
N ARG A 177 -7.50 -39.39 -5.55
CA ARG A 177 -8.13 -40.50 -6.28
C ARG A 177 -7.09 -41.32 -7.04
N ALA A 178 -6.09 -40.67 -7.63
CA ALA A 178 -5.02 -41.36 -8.33
C ALA A 178 -4.18 -42.23 -7.38
N SER A 179 -3.97 -41.81 -6.13
CA SER A 179 -3.21 -42.59 -5.14
C SER A 179 -4.03 -43.68 -4.44
N GLU A 180 -5.28 -43.40 -4.08
CA GLU A 180 -6.13 -44.30 -3.27
C GLU A 180 -7.15 -45.10 -4.10
N GLY A 181 -7.27 -44.80 -5.39
CA GLY A 181 -8.26 -45.42 -6.30
C GLY A 181 -9.68 -44.88 -6.15
N HIS A 182 -9.94 -43.97 -5.21
CA HIS A 182 -11.28 -43.40 -4.98
C HIS A 182 -11.24 -41.94 -4.49
N ALA A 183 -12.32 -41.19 -4.70
CA ALA A 183 -12.45 -39.80 -4.22
C ALA A 183 -12.98 -39.69 -2.77
N ASN A 184 -13.02 -40.78 -2.01
CA ASN A 184 -13.55 -40.82 -0.65
C ASN A 184 -12.51 -40.45 0.40
N VAL A 185 -12.26 -39.15 0.56
CA VAL A 185 -11.32 -38.62 1.55
C VAL A 185 -11.91 -38.73 2.98
N PRO A 186 -11.27 -39.47 3.92
CA PRO A 186 -11.71 -39.56 5.30
C PRO A 186 -11.66 -38.21 6.02
N ARG A 187 -12.60 -37.96 6.93
CA ARG A 187 -12.61 -36.74 7.77
C ARG A 187 -11.33 -36.60 8.61
N THR A 188 -10.68 -37.72 8.92
CA THR A 188 -9.45 -37.80 9.71
C THR A 188 -8.18 -37.83 8.85
N TYR A 189 -8.27 -37.62 7.53
CA TYR A 189 -7.11 -37.65 6.64
C TYR A 189 -6.07 -36.61 7.06
N LYS A 190 -4.98 -37.10 7.68
CA LYS A 190 -3.98 -36.26 8.35
C LYS A 190 -3.00 -35.62 7.36
N ALA A 191 -2.69 -36.32 6.25
CA ALA A 191 -1.79 -35.83 5.22
C ALA A 191 -2.33 -34.55 4.56
N ASP A 192 -3.66 -34.43 4.44
CA ASP A 192 -4.29 -33.22 3.92
C ASP A 192 -5.62 -32.89 4.63
N ARG A 193 -5.50 -32.25 5.80
CA ARG A 193 -6.67 -31.80 6.57
C ARG A 193 -7.49 -30.73 5.85
N ALA A 194 -6.87 -29.97 4.95
CA ALA A 194 -7.57 -28.94 4.18
C ALA A 194 -8.51 -29.57 3.16
N LEU A 195 -8.03 -30.58 2.43
CA LEU A 195 -8.84 -31.36 1.49
C LEU A 195 -9.98 -32.10 2.20
N ALA A 196 -9.71 -32.75 3.35
CA ALA A 196 -10.75 -33.44 4.13
C ALA A 196 -11.90 -32.49 4.55
N ASN A 197 -11.54 -31.27 4.98
CA ASN A 197 -12.52 -30.23 5.31
C ASN A 197 -13.26 -29.72 4.06
N TRP A 198 -12.55 -29.54 2.95
CA TRP A 198 -13.15 -29.09 1.69
C TRP A 198 -14.18 -30.11 1.15
N VAL A 199 -13.86 -31.41 1.18
CA VAL A 199 -14.75 -32.52 0.81
C VAL A 199 -16.02 -32.51 1.66
N LYS A 200 -15.89 -32.39 2.99
CA LYS A 200 -17.02 -32.24 3.91
C LYS A 200 -17.89 -31.02 3.53
N ASN A 201 -17.25 -29.91 3.19
CA ASN A 201 -17.94 -28.69 2.80
C ASN A 201 -18.69 -28.86 1.47
N GLN A 202 -18.18 -29.62 0.50
CA GLN A 202 -18.90 -29.91 -0.75
C GLN A 202 -20.23 -30.62 -0.49
N ARG A 203 -20.23 -31.64 0.38
CA ARG A 203 -21.47 -32.36 0.77
C ARG A 203 -22.49 -31.41 1.40
N SER A 204 -22.02 -30.54 2.30
CA SER A 204 -22.86 -29.53 2.95
C SER A 204 -23.38 -28.47 1.96
N ALA A 205 -22.55 -28.06 1.00
CA ALA A 205 -22.90 -27.09 -0.03
C ALA A 205 -23.93 -27.65 -1.01
N LYS A 206 -23.84 -28.93 -1.40
CA LYS A 206 -24.86 -29.60 -2.22
C LYS A 206 -26.21 -29.62 -1.53
N LYS A 207 -26.27 -29.95 -0.24
CA LYS A 207 -27.52 -29.92 0.55
C LYS A 207 -28.17 -28.53 0.61
N LYS A 208 -27.37 -27.47 0.51
CA LYS A 208 -27.80 -26.07 0.52
C LYS A 208 -27.99 -25.48 -0.88
N SER A 209 -27.89 -26.29 -1.94
CA SER A 209 -27.92 -25.82 -3.34
C SER A 209 -26.92 -24.69 -3.64
N ALA A 210 -25.77 -24.70 -2.97
CA ALA A 210 -24.74 -23.67 -3.07
C ALA A 210 -23.58 -24.05 -4.03
N LEU A 211 -23.69 -25.21 -4.69
CA LEU A 211 -22.76 -25.63 -5.74
C LEU A 211 -23.34 -25.29 -7.11
N THR A 212 -22.48 -24.92 -8.05
CA THR A 212 -22.90 -24.77 -9.45
C THR A 212 -23.11 -26.15 -10.08
N GLU A 213 -23.89 -26.21 -11.15
CA GLU A 213 -24.11 -27.44 -11.92
C GLU A 213 -22.79 -28.05 -12.41
N GLU A 214 -21.87 -27.21 -12.87
CA GLU A 214 -20.51 -27.59 -13.27
C GLU A 214 -19.75 -28.28 -12.14
N GLN A 215 -19.79 -27.72 -10.93
CA GLN A 215 -19.09 -28.29 -9.77
C GLN A 215 -19.67 -29.66 -9.37
N VAL A 216 -20.99 -29.82 -9.46
CA VAL A 216 -21.65 -31.10 -9.20
C VAL A 216 -21.27 -32.13 -10.27
N ARG A 217 -21.25 -31.74 -11.55
CA ARG A 217 -20.86 -32.63 -12.66
C ARG A 217 -19.42 -33.13 -12.49
N LEU A 218 -18.48 -32.23 -12.26
CA LEU A 218 -17.06 -32.57 -12.05
C LEU A 218 -16.83 -33.50 -10.86
N LEU A 219 -17.58 -33.32 -9.77
CA LEU A 219 -17.52 -34.23 -8.62
C LEU A 219 -18.12 -35.60 -8.94
N ASN A 220 -19.22 -35.66 -9.70
CA ASN A 220 -19.78 -36.95 -10.13
C ASN A 220 -18.84 -37.73 -11.05
N GLU A 221 -18.11 -37.05 -11.94
CA GLU A 221 -17.13 -37.67 -12.86
C GLU A 221 -15.98 -38.39 -12.15
N VAL A 222 -15.72 -38.06 -10.87
CA VAL A 222 -14.68 -38.70 -10.05
C VAL A 222 -15.24 -39.71 -9.06
N ASP A 223 -16.48 -40.15 -9.27
CA ASP A 223 -17.22 -41.09 -8.40
C ASP A 223 -17.33 -40.56 -6.96
N PHE A 224 -17.46 -39.23 -6.80
CA PHE A 224 -17.54 -38.60 -5.48
C PHE A 224 -18.80 -39.03 -4.72
N THR A 225 -18.62 -39.63 -3.55
CA THR A 225 -19.75 -40.05 -2.72
C THR A 225 -20.31 -38.87 -1.91
N TRP A 226 -21.56 -38.51 -2.20
CA TRP A 226 -22.28 -37.40 -1.57
C TRP A 226 -22.83 -37.72 -0.18
N THR A 227 -23.09 -39.00 0.09
CA THR A 227 -23.59 -39.53 1.36
C THR A 227 -22.48 -40.22 2.12
N PHE A 228 -22.31 -39.88 3.39
CA PHE A 228 -21.42 -40.54 4.32
C PHE A 228 -22.18 -40.79 5.62
#